data_AF-A0A9E3MIH0-F1
#
_entry.id   AF-A0A9E3MIH0-F1
#
_cell.length_a   1.000
_cell.length_b   1.000
_cell.length_c   1.000
_cell.angle_alpha   90.00
_cell.angle_beta   90.00
_cell.angle_gamma   90.00
#
_symmetry.space_group_name_H-M   'P 1'
#
loop_
_entity.id
_entity.type
_entity.pdbx_description
1 polymer ?
#
loop_
_entity_poly.entity_id
_entity_poly.type
_entity_poly.pdbx_seq_one_letter_code
_entity_poly.pdbx_strand_id
1 'polypeptide(L)'
;MTMRSKVACHYCGLPFSAVRVQPGRDYFCCSGCAIASRVPVDAQGRFPVNPTLLAALGLGFVLFNELLCWLFAVLLVREGRTEVAVRLVMGSLALGVASWGALVVVQWRAGARRWVDVSVVGLLGGVLVAGLQTRSPACVVAGNLALVAWSLRGFLKQKTPGKPADGG
;
A
#
# COMPACT_ATOMS: atom_id res chain seq x y z
N MET A 1 -15.73 7.50 39.37
CA MET A 1 -15.98 6.15 38.82
C MET A 1 -16.65 6.29 37.47
N THR A 2 -15.96 5.99 36.37
CA THR A 2 -16.58 5.95 35.02
C THR A 2 -17.37 4.64 34.86
N MET A 3 -18.68 4.76 34.71
CA MET A 3 -19.58 3.62 34.44
C MET A 3 -19.21 3.02 33.07
N ARG A 4 -18.85 1.73 33.03
CA ARG A 4 -18.59 1.02 31.78
C ARG A 4 -19.83 0.24 31.37
N SER A 5 -20.28 0.45 30.15
CA SER A 5 -21.41 -0.29 29.57
C SER A 5 -20.89 -1.45 28.71
N LYS A 6 -21.55 -2.62 28.80
CA LYS A 6 -21.28 -3.76 27.92
C LYS A 6 -21.94 -3.52 26.55
N VAL A 7 -21.16 -3.65 25.49
CA VAL A 7 -21.60 -3.55 24.09
C VAL A 7 -21.06 -4.73 23.30
N ALA A 8 -21.78 -5.14 22.26
CA ALA A 8 -21.30 -6.15 21.32
C ALA A 8 -20.49 -5.49 20.21
N CYS A 9 -19.40 -6.13 19.78
CA CYS A 9 -18.68 -5.72 18.58
C CYS A 9 -19.58 -5.90 17.35
N HIS A 10 -19.72 -4.85 16.54
CA HIS A 10 -20.54 -4.89 15.32
C HIS A 10 -20.05 -5.94 14.32
N TYR A 11 -18.73 -6.19 14.25
CA TYR A 11 -18.15 -7.11 13.27
C TYR A 11 -18.15 -8.57 13.74
N CYS A 12 -17.61 -8.86 14.92
CA CYS A 12 -17.42 -10.24 15.40
C CYS A 12 -18.42 -10.69 16.46
N GLY A 13 -19.34 -9.82 16.91
CA GLY A 13 -20.34 -10.14 17.92
C GLY A 13 -19.82 -10.27 19.36
N LEU A 14 -18.49 -10.23 19.57
CA LEU A 14 -17.90 -10.41 20.90
C LEU A 14 -18.28 -9.27 21.85
N PRO A 15 -18.67 -9.58 23.11
CA PRO A 15 -18.98 -8.56 24.10
C PRO A 15 -17.70 -7.89 24.61
N PHE A 16 -17.73 -6.56 24.71
CA PHE A 16 -16.64 -5.77 25.31
C PHE A 16 -17.18 -4.54 26.06
N SER A 17 -16.32 -3.89 26.86
CA SER A 17 -16.72 -2.73 27.67
C SER A 17 -16.30 -1.41 27.02
N ALA A 18 -17.24 -0.49 26.86
CA ALA A 18 -16.98 0.86 26.38
C ALA A 18 -17.25 1.90 27.49
N VAL A 19 -16.46 2.98 27.51
CA VAL A 19 -16.56 4.04 28.54
C VAL A 19 -17.71 5.01 28.24
N ARG A 20 -18.05 5.21 26.96
CA ARG A 20 -19.16 6.08 26.55
C ARG A 20 -19.81 5.49 25.31
N VAL A 21 -21.09 5.16 25.43
CA VAL A 21 -21.91 4.67 24.31
C VAL A 21 -22.79 5.81 23.82
N GLN A 22 -22.47 6.32 22.63
CA GLN A 22 -23.32 7.16 21.81
C GLN A 22 -24.31 6.29 21.00
N PRO A 23 -25.60 6.64 20.97
CA PRO A 23 -26.59 5.98 20.12
C PRO A 23 -26.28 6.22 18.64
N GLY A 24 -26.50 5.21 17.79
CA GLY A 24 -26.31 5.28 16.34
C GLY A 24 -24.86 5.14 15.84
N ARG A 25 -23.92 4.76 16.71
CA ARG A 25 -22.51 4.55 16.34
C ARG A 25 -22.12 3.07 16.43
N ASP A 26 -21.34 2.59 15.46
CA ASP A 26 -20.77 1.24 15.52
C ASP A 26 -19.60 1.15 16.51
N TYR A 27 -19.55 0.04 17.25
CA TYR A 27 -18.53 -0.27 18.24
C TYR A 27 -17.73 -1.49 17.81
N PHE A 28 -16.41 -1.40 17.90
CA PHE A 28 -15.49 -2.47 17.51
C PHE A 28 -14.56 -2.84 18.67
N CYS A 29 -14.36 -4.14 18.91
CA CYS A 29 -13.52 -4.61 20.01
C CYS A 29 -12.02 -4.42 19.77
N CYS A 30 -11.59 -4.30 18.51
CA CYS A 30 -10.20 -4.08 18.13
C CYS A 30 -10.10 -3.26 16.82
N SER A 31 -8.91 -2.74 16.54
CA SER A 31 -8.60 -2.07 15.27
C SER A 31 -8.87 -2.98 14.06
N GLY A 32 -8.60 -4.27 14.19
CA GLY A 32 -8.88 -5.26 13.14
C GLY A 32 -10.36 -5.30 12.74
N CYS A 33 -11.27 -5.40 13.72
CA CYS A 33 -12.72 -5.41 13.46
C CYS A 33 -13.21 -4.07 12.88
N ALA A 34 -12.64 -2.95 13.33
CA ALA A 34 -12.98 -1.63 12.81
C ALA A 34 -12.53 -1.40 11.36
N ILE A 35 -11.41 -2.02 10.97
CA ILE A 35 -10.92 -1.98 9.59
C ILE A 35 -11.72 -2.94 8.72
N ALA A 36 -11.94 -4.17 9.20
CA ALA A 36 -12.63 -5.22 8.44
C ALA A 36 -14.07 -4.84 8.06
N SER A 37 -14.79 -4.15 8.94
CA SER A 37 -16.15 -3.66 8.65
C SER A 37 -16.23 -2.63 7.53
N ARG A 38 -15.10 -1.99 7.16
CA ARG A 38 -15.03 -1.00 6.07
C ARG A 38 -14.55 -1.60 4.75
N VAL A 39 -14.18 -2.88 4.75
CA VAL A 39 -13.69 -3.51 3.53
C VAL A 39 -14.89 -3.90 2.67
N PRO A 40 -14.97 -3.42 1.41
CA PRO A 40 -16.07 -3.78 0.53
C PRO A 40 -16.07 -5.29 0.29
N VAL A 41 -17.22 -5.92 0.57
CA VAL A 41 -17.51 -7.32 0.24
C VAL A 41 -18.39 -7.37 -1.01
N ASP A 42 -18.34 -8.48 -1.72
CA ASP A 42 -19.24 -8.72 -2.85
C ASP A 42 -20.70 -8.98 -2.38
N ALA A 43 -21.62 -9.15 -3.33
CA ALA A 43 -23.03 -9.42 -3.04
C ALA A 43 -23.26 -10.73 -2.24
N GLN A 44 -22.24 -11.59 -2.13
CA GLN A 44 -22.27 -12.86 -1.42
C GLN A 44 -21.56 -12.78 -0.05
N GLY A 45 -21.13 -11.59 0.37
CA GLY A 45 -20.39 -11.37 1.61
C GLY A 45 -18.96 -11.87 1.58
N ARG A 46 -18.42 -12.20 0.40
CA ARG A 46 -17.04 -12.66 0.23
C ARG A 46 -16.13 -11.49 -0.10
N PHE A 47 -14.86 -11.64 0.24
CA PHE A 47 -13.84 -10.68 -0.15
C PHE A 47 -13.72 -10.69 -1.67
N PRO A 48 -13.83 -9.54 -2.36
CA PRO A 48 -13.72 -9.49 -3.82
C PRO A 48 -12.26 -9.74 -4.22
N VAL A 49 -11.89 -11.00 -4.39
CA VAL A 49 -10.57 -11.39 -4.90
C VAL A 49 -10.54 -11.06 -6.39
N ASN A 50 -10.13 -9.83 -6.71
CA ASN A 50 -9.88 -9.42 -8.08
C ASN A 50 -8.38 -9.43 -8.38
N PRO A 51 -7.97 -9.63 -9.66
CA PRO A 51 -6.57 -9.64 -10.05
C PRO A 51 -5.82 -8.36 -9.69
N THR A 52 -6.52 -7.22 -9.67
CA THR A 52 -5.96 -5.91 -9.30
C THR A 52 -5.52 -5.87 -7.83
N LEU A 53 -6.30 -6.47 -6.93
CA LEU A 53 -6.03 -6.52 -5.50
C LEU A 53 -4.88 -7.48 -5.21
N LEU A 54 -4.85 -8.63 -5.88
CA LEU A 54 -3.70 -9.54 -5.86
C LEU A 54 -2.42 -8.86 -6.35
N ALA A 55 -2.49 -8.12 -7.47
CA ALA A 55 -1.35 -7.38 -8.00
C ALA A 55 -0.89 -6.27 -7.05
N ALA A 56 -1.82 -5.52 -6.46
CA ALA A 56 -1.52 -4.48 -5.47
C ALA A 56 -0.87 -5.07 -4.20
N LEU A 57 -1.37 -6.21 -3.72
CA LEU A 57 -0.82 -6.91 -2.56
C LEU A 57 0.59 -7.44 -2.85
N GLY A 58 0.78 -8.08 -4.01
CA GLY A 58 2.08 -8.57 -4.47
C GLY A 58 3.09 -7.44 -4.62
N LEU A 59 2.69 -6.33 -5.26
CA LEU A 59 3.54 -5.15 -5.40
C LEU A 59 3.89 -4.53 -4.04
N GLY A 60 2.91 -4.40 -3.14
CA GLY A 60 3.12 -3.90 -1.79
C GLY A 60 4.10 -4.78 -1.00
N PHE A 61 3.98 -6.10 -1.13
CA PHE A 61 4.91 -7.05 -0.52
C PHE A 61 6.33 -6.87 -1.07
N VAL A 62 6.51 -6.77 -2.39
CA VAL A 62 7.83 -6.56 -3.01
C VAL A 62 8.45 -5.24 -2.54
N LEU A 63 7.70 -4.14 -2.56
CA LEU A 63 8.16 -2.81 -2.10
C LEU A 63 8.53 -2.80 -0.61
N PHE A 64 7.74 -3.50 0.22
CA PHE A 64 8.04 -3.62 1.64
C PHE A 64 9.34 -4.39 1.87
N ASN A 65 9.57 -5.48 1.13
CA ASN A 65 10.82 -6.24 1.21
C ASN A 65 12.02 -5.44 0.67
N GLU A 66 11.83 -4.68 -0.41
CA GLU A 66 12.84 -3.76 -0.95
C GLU A 66 13.31 -2.77 0.12
N LEU A 67 12.34 -2.14 0.81
CA LEU A 67 12.59 -1.20 1.90
C LEU A 67 13.27 -1.87 3.09
N LEU A 68 12.80 -3.05 3.51
CA LEU A 68 13.40 -3.81 4.61
C LEU A 68 14.84 -4.19 4.32
N CYS A 69 15.14 -4.72 3.12
CA CYS A 69 16.50 -5.06 2.73
C CYS A 69 17.42 -3.84 2.79
N TRP A 70 16.96 -2.68 2.32
CA TRP A 70 17.73 -1.44 2.42
C TRP A 70 17.96 -1.02 3.87
N LEU A 71 16.92 -1.00 4.71
CA LEU A 71 17.05 -0.61 6.13
C LEU A 71 17.97 -1.55 6.92
N PHE A 72 17.88 -2.86 6.69
CA PHE A 72 18.79 -3.83 7.29
C PHE A 72 20.22 -3.69 6.78
N ALA A 73 20.41 -3.38 5.50
CA ALA A 73 21.74 -3.09 4.98
C ALA A 73 22.38 -1.88 5.70
N VAL A 74 21.61 -0.80 5.89
CA VAL A 74 22.08 0.39 6.63
C VAL A 74 22.45 0.03 8.08
N LEU A 75 21.65 -0.81 8.74
CA LEU A 75 21.94 -1.27 10.10
C LEU A 75 23.23 -2.11 10.15
N LEU A 76 23.38 -3.09 9.25
CA LEU A 76 24.52 -4.00 9.22
C LEU A 76 25.84 -3.31 8.85
N VAL A 77 25.80 -2.24 8.04
CA VAL A 77 26.98 -1.40 7.79
C VAL A 77 27.49 -0.79 9.11
N ARG A 78 26.58 -0.32 9.99
CA ARG A 78 26.95 0.25 11.29
C ARG A 78 27.53 -0.80 12.25
N GLU A 79 27.13 -2.05 12.10
CA GLU A 79 27.65 -3.19 12.88
C GLU A 79 28.95 -3.79 12.28
N GLY A 80 29.50 -3.21 11.21
CA GLY A 80 30.72 -3.70 10.55
C GLY A 80 30.53 -4.96 9.70
N ARG A 81 29.29 -5.44 9.50
CA ARG A 81 28.96 -6.63 8.70
C ARG A 81 28.76 -6.28 7.22
N THR A 82 29.82 -5.76 6.59
CA THR A 82 29.78 -5.18 5.24
C THR A 82 29.39 -6.18 4.15
N GLU A 83 29.85 -7.43 4.20
CA GLU A 83 29.53 -8.44 3.18
C GLU A 83 28.03 -8.74 3.11
N VAL A 84 27.39 -8.92 4.27
CA VAL A 84 25.95 -9.20 4.34
C VAL A 84 25.15 -7.96 3.93
N ALA A 85 25.61 -6.77 4.34
CA ALA A 85 24.99 -5.52 3.91
C ALA A 85 25.00 -5.35 2.39
N VAL A 86 26.12 -5.66 1.72
CA VAL A 86 26.21 -5.60 0.24
C VAL A 86 25.20 -6.54 -0.42
N ARG A 87 25.05 -7.77 0.10
CA ARG A 87 24.05 -8.72 -0.42
C ARG A 87 22.63 -8.18 -0.28
N LEU A 88 22.31 -7.54 0.86
CA LEU A 88 21.01 -6.91 1.07
C LEU A 88 20.78 -5.68 0.19
N VAL A 89 21.82 -4.87 -0.06
CA VAL A 89 21.74 -3.77 -1.04
C VAL A 89 21.42 -4.32 -2.43
N MET A 90 22.13 -5.36 -2.87
CA MET A 90 21.87 -5.99 -4.17
C MET A 90 20.45 -6.58 -4.24
N GLY A 91 19.98 -7.21 -3.15
CA GLY A 91 18.60 -7.68 -3.03
C GLY A 91 17.57 -6.55 -3.15
N SER A 92 17.81 -5.43 -2.45
CA SER A 92 16.96 -4.23 -2.54
C SER A 92 16.93 -3.67 -3.96
N LEU A 93 18.08 -3.51 -4.63
CA LEU A 93 18.14 -3.03 -6.01
C LEU A 93 17.40 -3.98 -6.97
N ALA A 94 17.57 -5.30 -6.82
CA ALA A 94 16.88 -6.28 -7.65
C ALA A 94 15.37 -6.24 -7.47
N LEU A 95 14.89 -6.13 -6.22
CA LEU A 95 13.47 -5.95 -5.92
C LEU A 95 12.95 -4.63 -6.46
N GLY A 96 13.75 -3.57 -6.42
CA GLY A 96 13.40 -2.26 -6.96
C GLY A 96 13.22 -2.24 -8.47
N VAL A 97 14.06 -2.97 -9.21
CA VAL A 97 13.87 -3.15 -10.67
C VAL A 97 12.63 -4.00 -10.94
N ALA A 98 12.42 -5.06 -10.16
CA ALA A 98 11.25 -5.94 -10.32
C ALA A 98 9.93 -5.19 -10.05
N SER A 99 9.85 -4.39 -8.98
CA SER A 99 8.67 -3.60 -8.64
C SER A 99 8.39 -2.52 -9.69
N TRP A 100 9.42 -1.85 -10.19
CA TRP A 100 9.31 -0.88 -11.27
C TRP A 100 8.79 -1.52 -12.56
N GLY A 101 9.37 -2.65 -12.97
CA GLY A 101 8.93 -3.41 -14.15
C GLY A 101 7.47 -3.85 -14.03
N ALA A 102 7.07 -4.35 -12.86
CA ALA A 102 5.68 -4.73 -12.60
C ALA A 102 4.72 -3.53 -12.75
N LEU A 103 5.09 -2.36 -12.22
CA LEU A 103 4.30 -1.13 -12.35
C LEU A 103 4.15 -0.69 -13.81
N VAL A 104 5.23 -0.74 -14.60
CA VAL A 104 5.17 -0.40 -16.03
C VAL A 104 4.26 -1.36 -16.79
N VAL A 105 4.36 -2.66 -16.53
CA VAL A 105 3.48 -3.67 -17.16
C VAL A 105 2.02 -3.42 -16.80
N VAL A 106 1.73 -3.09 -15.54
CA VAL A 106 0.37 -2.78 -15.08
C VAL A 106 -0.16 -1.52 -15.76
N GLN A 107 0.62 -0.44 -15.83
CA GLN A 107 0.21 0.80 -16.51
C GLN A 107 0.00 0.60 -18.02
N TRP A 108 0.85 -0.19 -18.66
CA TRP A 108 0.69 -0.56 -20.07
C TRP A 108 -0.62 -1.31 -20.28
N ARG A 109 -0.89 -2.34 -19.47
CA ARG A 109 -2.13 -3.12 -19.55
C ARG A 109 -3.38 -2.29 -19.25
N ALA A 110 -3.27 -1.31 -18.36
CA ALA A 110 -4.35 -0.38 -18.06
C ALA A 110 -4.62 0.65 -19.17
N GLY A 111 -3.82 0.67 -20.24
CA GLY A 111 -4.01 1.58 -21.37
C GLY A 111 -3.71 3.04 -21.04
N ALA A 112 -2.88 3.30 -20.03
CA ALA A 112 -2.41 4.65 -19.68
C ALA A 112 -1.52 5.21 -20.81
N ARG A 113 -2.17 5.78 -21.83
CA ARG A 113 -1.52 6.34 -23.04
C ARG A 113 -1.43 7.87 -23.03
N ARG A 114 -1.75 8.51 -21.91
CA ARG A 114 -1.60 9.97 -21.82
C ARG A 114 -0.10 10.29 -21.78
N TRP A 115 0.32 11.26 -22.59
CA TRP A 115 1.70 11.72 -22.64
C TRP A 115 2.29 12.01 -21.26
N VAL A 116 1.48 12.57 -20.36
CA VAL A 116 1.87 12.85 -18.97
C VAL A 116 2.29 11.57 -18.22
N ASP A 117 1.57 10.46 -18.39
CA ASP A 117 1.90 9.20 -17.70
C ASP A 117 3.22 8.64 -18.23
N VAL A 118 3.42 8.70 -19.55
CA VAL A 118 4.68 8.28 -20.20
C VAL A 118 5.84 9.15 -19.73
N SER A 119 5.67 10.47 -19.65
CA SER A 119 6.71 11.39 -19.17
C SER A 119 7.07 11.13 -17.70
N VAL A 120 6.09 10.87 -16.83
CA VAL A 120 6.34 10.57 -15.41
C VAL A 120 7.04 9.23 -15.25
N VAL A 121 6.59 8.19 -15.96
CA VAL A 121 7.27 6.88 -15.96
C VAL A 121 8.70 7.01 -16.48
N GLY A 122 8.92 7.75 -17.56
CA GLY A 122 10.26 7.99 -18.12
C GLY A 122 11.17 8.75 -17.15
N LEU A 123 10.68 9.82 -16.52
CA LEU A 123 11.43 10.60 -15.52
C LEU A 123 11.83 9.74 -14.33
N LEU A 124 10.88 8.99 -13.75
CA LEU A 124 11.14 8.13 -12.59
C LEU A 124 11.97 6.91 -12.96
N GLY A 125 11.85 6.41 -14.20
CA GLY A 125 12.77 5.43 -14.77
C GLY A 125 14.20 5.97 -14.86
N GLY A 126 14.37 7.24 -15.23
CA GLY A 126 15.66 7.93 -15.18
C GLY A 126 16.25 7.98 -13.77
N VAL A 127 15.44 8.29 -12.76
CA VAL A 127 15.86 8.26 -11.33
C VAL A 127 16.28 6.85 -10.91
N LEU A 128 15.56 5.83 -11.36
CA LEU A 128 15.90 4.43 -11.09
C LEU A 128 17.24 4.04 -11.76
N VAL A 129 17.44 4.38 -13.04
CA VAL A 129 18.69 4.13 -13.76
C VAL A 129 19.86 4.84 -13.08
N ALA A 130 19.69 6.11 -12.70
CA ALA A 130 20.71 6.86 -11.95
C ALA A 130 21.01 6.17 -10.60
N GLY A 131 19.98 5.76 -9.87
CA GLY A 131 20.13 5.01 -8.61
C GLY A 131 20.89 3.70 -8.77
N LEU A 132 20.65 2.96 -9.85
CA LEU A 132 21.39 1.74 -10.18
C LEU A 132 22.86 2.02 -10.53
N GLN A 133 23.13 3.06 -11.32
CA GLN A 133 24.49 3.47 -11.67
C GLN A 133 25.30 3.89 -10.44
N THR A 134 24.70 4.67 -9.54
CA THR A 134 25.34 5.08 -8.28
C THR A 134 25.27 4.01 -7.20
N ARG A 135 24.64 2.85 -7.47
CA ARG A 135 24.33 1.79 -6.49
C ARG A 135 23.69 2.33 -5.21
N SER A 136 22.81 3.32 -5.34
CA SER A 136 22.11 3.97 -4.24
C SER A 136 20.71 3.38 -4.11
N PRO A 137 20.48 2.42 -3.17
CA PRO A 137 19.14 1.87 -2.94
C PRO A 137 18.14 2.93 -2.51
N ALA A 138 18.59 4.02 -1.87
CA ALA A 138 17.74 5.15 -1.49
C ALA A 138 17.07 5.81 -2.71
N CYS A 139 17.81 6.00 -3.80
CA CYS A 139 17.28 6.60 -5.04
C CYS A 139 16.26 5.68 -5.71
N VAL A 140 16.52 4.36 -5.71
CA VAL A 140 15.62 3.35 -6.29
C VAL A 140 14.31 3.29 -5.51
N VAL A 141 14.38 3.20 -4.17
CA VAL A 141 13.22 3.21 -3.28
C VAL A 141 12.42 4.50 -3.44
N ALA A 142 13.08 5.67 -3.48
CA ALA A 142 12.41 6.95 -3.66
C ALA A 142 11.69 7.04 -5.02
N GLY A 143 12.33 6.57 -6.10
CA GLY A 143 11.72 6.52 -7.43
C GLY A 143 10.47 5.62 -7.46
N ASN A 144 10.56 4.44 -6.83
CA ASN A 144 9.44 3.50 -6.73
C ASN A 144 8.29 4.06 -5.90
N LEU A 145 8.56 4.67 -4.74
CA LEU A 145 7.55 5.31 -3.90
C LEU A 145 6.86 6.47 -4.64
N ALA A 146 7.62 7.28 -5.37
CA ALA A 146 7.07 8.35 -6.20
C ALA A 146 6.15 7.80 -7.30
N LEU A 147 6.54 6.71 -7.95
CA LEU A 147 5.75 6.08 -9.02
C LEU A 147 4.45 5.47 -8.48
N VAL A 148 4.51 4.84 -7.30
CA VAL A 148 3.33 4.32 -6.61
C VAL A 148 2.40 5.46 -6.21
N ALA A 149 2.93 6.52 -5.59
CA ALA A 149 2.15 7.68 -5.19
C ALA A 149 1.45 8.34 -6.40
N TRP A 150 2.15 8.44 -7.53
CA TRP A 150 1.57 8.91 -8.79
C TRP A 150 0.44 7.99 -9.27
N SER A 151 0.68 6.68 -9.26
CA SER A 151 -0.30 5.67 -9.69
C SER A 151 -1.57 5.68 -8.83
N LEU A 152 -1.44 5.98 -7.53
CA LEU A 152 -2.58 6.11 -6.60
C LEU A 152 -3.48 7.31 -6.90
N ARG A 153 -2.97 8.35 -7.58
CA ARG A 153 -3.75 9.55 -7.94
C ARG A 153 -4.99 9.21 -8.75
N GLY A 154 -4.91 8.20 -9.63
CA GLY A 154 -6.03 7.73 -10.45
C GLY A 154 -7.18 7.21 -9.59
N PHE A 155 -6.87 6.45 -8.53
CA PHE A 155 -7.86 5.88 -7.62
C PHE A 155 -8.52 6.95 -6.72
N LEU A 156 -7.77 7.97 -6.32
CA LEU A 156 -8.31 9.06 -5.50
C LEU A 156 -9.32 9.93 -6.25
N LYS A 157 -9.14 10.12 -7.56
CA LYS A 157 -10.08 10.92 -8.39
C LYS A 157 -11.41 10.22 -8.68
N GLN A 158 -11.49 8.90 -8.55
CA GLN A 158 -12.75 8.15 -8.75
C GLN A 158 -13.69 8.19 -7.54
N LYS A 159 -13.23 8.60 -6.36
CA LYS A 159 -14.04 8.70 -5.13
C LYS A 159 -14.85 10.00 -5.02
N THR A 160 -15.49 10.45 -6.10
CA THR A 160 -16.60 11.40 -5.99
C THR A 160 -17.89 10.65 -6.29
N PRO A 161 -18.44 9.87 -5.33
CA PRO A 161 -19.78 9.33 -5.50
C PRO A 161 -20.74 10.50 -5.66
N GLY A 162 -21.48 10.47 -6.77
CA GLY A 162 -22.53 11.42 -7.05
C GLY A 162 -23.48 11.53 -5.87
N LYS A 163 -23.90 12.77 -5.62
CA LYS A 163 -25.06 13.17 -4.83
C LYS A 163 -26.14 12.07 -4.87
N PRO A 164 -26.65 11.56 -3.73
CA PRO A 164 -27.79 10.65 -3.77
C PRO A 164 -28.91 11.35 -4.54
N ALA A 165 -29.46 10.65 -5.53
CA ALA A 165 -30.66 11.11 -6.20
C ALA A 165 -31.77 11.11 -5.14
N ASP A 166 -32.21 12.32 -4.77
CA ASP A 166 -33.45 12.52 -4.03
C ASP A 166 -34.58 11.95 -4.91
N GLY A 167 -35.01 10.72 -4.59
CA GLY A 167 -36.21 10.11 -5.15
C GLY A 167 -37.42 10.57 -4.33
N GLY A 168 -38.24 11.42 -4.95
CA GLY A 168 -39.57 11.81 -4.47
C GLY A 168 -40.64 10.77 -4.76
#